data_AF-A0A416VUA3-F1
#
_entry.id   AF-A0A416VUA3-F1
#
_cell.length_a   1.000
_cell.length_b   1.000
_cell.length_c   1.000
_cell.angle_alpha   90.00
_cell.angle_beta   90.00
_cell.angle_gamma   90.00
#
_symmetry.space_group_name_H-M   'P 1'
#
loop_
_entity.id
_entity.type
_entity.pdbx_description
1 polymer ?
#
loop_
_entity_poly.entity_id
_entity_poly.type
_entity_poly.pdbx_seq_one_letter_code
_entity_poly.pdbx_strand_id
1 'polypeptide(L)'
;MKKRLSGCTYASGSFDDQVFYPHPFERLTMITRAKTNKKSLLVENVAENDAAFGGLGREGGYLLPASRAGFPDNGKEACGHAKFVGFNSVAGVATAVKIDPTKEYNPKVKVNLQYTYLVDYQKMILATGNLPGITVTATLDEEGRSVMFTQEKDSLLGSDRLPDDFARGVLYDPTSHFCSVTKLRDRSEEGSTSVSLPEGVNLDTLFAYAFTCRVKGKKTSNSVCILEGDSNRVAVSRMVKDMKLRISVNKSLDKLNALVDQELEARAAARGKEREEAAKAVMSTPASERNRQLDDLLDDLCEDTPGEEAEMTPFAERMHVYGELLGELKQRQKKKAQEAAAIRKAKR
;
A
#
# COMPACT_ATOMS: atom_id res chain seq x y z
N MET A 1 20.09 -15.61 17.86
CA MET A 1 19.57 -14.54 18.75
C MET A 1 19.97 -13.17 18.21
N LYS A 2 19.02 -12.23 18.12
CA LYS A 2 19.29 -10.82 17.85
C LYS A 2 19.58 -10.13 19.19
N LYS A 3 20.72 -9.45 19.38
CA LYS A 3 20.96 -8.65 20.59
C LYS A 3 20.73 -7.17 20.27
N ARG A 4 20.04 -6.47 21.17
CA ARG A 4 19.82 -5.02 21.10
C ARG A 4 20.94 -4.31 21.87
N LEU A 5 21.53 -3.29 21.26
CA LEU A 5 22.50 -2.39 21.90
C LEU A 5 21.92 -0.96 21.86
N SER A 6 21.85 -0.29 23.01
CA SER A 6 21.35 1.09 23.13
C SER A 6 22.49 2.09 23.30
N GLY A 7 22.32 3.32 22.80
CA GLY A 7 23.27 4.43 22.99
C GLY A 7 24.27 4.66 21.85
N CYS A 8 24.16 3.95 20.72
CA CYS A 8 25.06 4.13 19.57
C CYS A 8 24.50 5.13 18.56
N THR A 9 25.29 6.12 18.13
CA THR A 9 24.85 7.23 17.26
C THR A 9 24.67 6.84 15.80
N TYR A 10 25.61 6.12 15.19
CA TYR A 10 25.44 5.50 13.86
C TYR A 10 26.58 4.49 13.59
N ALA A 11 26.26 3.20 13.45
CA ALA A 11 27.19 2.21 12.91
C ALA A 11 26.42 1.18 12.10
N SER A 12 26.82 0.99 10.84
CA SER A 12 26.34 -0.08 9.98
C SER A 12 27.54 -0.79 9.37
N GLY A 13 27.48 -2.11 9.30
CA GLY A 13 28.59 -2.89 8.77
C GLY A 13 28.66 -4.29 9.34
N SER A 14 29.77 -4.95 9.04
CA SER A 14 30.05 -6.26 9.58
C SER A 14 31.39 -6.23 10.30
N PHE A 15 31.42 -6.72 11.53
CA PHE A 15 32.63 -6.84 12.32
C PHE A 15 32.69 -8.28 12.85
N ASP A 16 33.81 -8.95 12.59
CA ASP A 16 33.97 -10.39 12.77
C ASP A 16 32.79 -11.19 12.19
N ASP A 17 32.18 -12.02 13.04
CA ASP A 17 31.10 -12.94 12.71
C ASP A 17 29.72 -12.32 12.96
N GLN A 18 29.64 -10.99 13.10
CA GLN A 18 28.40 -10.26 13.36
C GLN A 18 28.16 -9.15 12.34
N VAL A 19 26.89 -8.89 12.09
CA VAL A 19 26.37 -7.79 11.29
C VAL A 19 25.60 -6.87 12.23
N PHE A 20 25.91 -5.58 12.13
CA PHE A 20 25.33 -4.52 12.94
C PHE A 20 24.58 -3.59 12.02
N TYR A 21 23.34 -3.27 12.39
CA TYR A 21 22.54 -2.31 11.67
C TYR A 21 21.64 -1.53 12.64
N PRO A 22 21.36 -0.25 12.35
CA PRO A 22 20.46 0.55 13.17
C PRO A 22 19.05 -0.04 13.16
N HIS A 23 18.35 0.05 14.30
CA HIS A 23 16.95 -0.33 14.40
C HIS A 23 16.12 0.61 13.50
N PRO A 24 15.24 0.09 12.63
CA PRO A 24 14.54 0.90 11.64
C PRO A 24 13.58 1.92 12.25
N PHE A 25 13.12 1.69 13.49
CA PHE A 25 12.10 2.53 14.16
C PHE A 25 12.57 3.19 15.46
N GLU A 26 13.62 2.66 16.10
CA GLU A 26 14.08 3.09 17.43
C GLU A 26 15.43 3.79 17.27
N ARG A 27 15.50 5.08 17.55
CA ARG A 27 16.75 5.84 17.44
C ARG A 27 17.75 5.35 18.49
N LEU A 28 19.05 5.43 18.18
CA LEU A 28 20.16 5.01 19.04
C LEU A 28 20.16 3.53 19.44
N THR A 29 19.35 2.71 18.77
CA THR A 29 19.29 1.27 19.00
C THR A 29 19.92 0.55 17.81
N MET A 30 20.85 -0.37 18.07
CA MET A 30 21.40 -1.25 17.07
C MET A 30 20.91 -2.67 17.26
N ILE A 31 20.63 -3.33 16.14
CA ILE A 31 20.38 -4.76 16.08
C ILE A 31 21.67 -5.44 15.64
N THR A 32 22.07 -6.45 16.39
CA THR A 32 23.19 -7.31 16.05
C THR A 32 22.71 -8.70 15.65
N ARG A 33 23.34 -9.28 14.63
CA ARG A 33 23.04 -10.62 14.15
C ARG A 33 24.32 -11.34 13.76
N ALA A 34 24.50 -12.59 14.18
CA ALA A 34 25.59 -13.42 13.69
C ALA A 34 25.49 -13.70 12.16
N LYS A 35 26.59 -13.59 11.42
CA LYS A 35 26.70 -13.89 9.98
C LYS A 35 26.30 -15.33 9.66
N THR A 36 26.64 -16.26 10.55
CA THR A 36 26.35 -17.69 10.45
C THR A 36 24.88 -18.05 10.62
N ASN A 37 24.05 -17.14 11.17
CA ASN A 37 22.61 -17.36 11.15
C ASN A 37 22.13 -17.32 9.70
N LYS A 38 21.85 -18.49 9.12
CA LYS A 38 21.07 -18.58 7.88
C LYS A 38 19.77 -17.79 8.08
N LYS A 39 19.33 -17.02 7.07
CA LYS A 39 18.00 -16.40 7.13
C LYS A 39 17.00 -17.53 7.37
N SER A 40 16.15 -17.39 8.39
CA SER A 40 15.04 -18.29 8.60
C SER A 40 14.22 -18.33 7.31
N LEU A 41 13.88 -19.52 6.87
CA LEU A 41 12.92 -19.71 5.80
C LEU A 41 11.60 -19.07 6.25
N LEU A 42 11.02 -18.23 5.41
CA LEU A 42 9.77 -17.55 5.73
C LEU A 42 8.61 -18.52 5.58
N VAL A 43 7.63 -18.41 6.47
CA VAL A 43 6.31 -19.03 6.29
C VAL A 43 5.56 -18.21 5.23
N GLU A 44 4.62 -18.82 4.52
CA GLU A 44 3.91 -18.22 3.40
C GLU A 44 3.28 -16.85 3.71
N ASN A 45 2.46 -16.76 4.76
CA ASN A 45 1.83 -15.50 5.18
C ASN A 45 2.87 -14.41 5.52
N VAL A 46 4.00 -14.81 6.11
CA VAL A 46 5.09 -13.89 6.43
C VAL A 46 5.82 -13.44 5.16
N ALA A 47 5.94 -14.32 4.17
CA ALA A 47 6.55 -14.00 2.88
C ALA A 47 5.67 -13.04 2.07
N GLU A 48 4.36 -13.20 2.11
CA GLU A 48 3.40 -12.29 1.49
C GLU A 48 3.51 -10.87 2.09
N ASN A 49 3.50 -10.78 3.43
CA ASN A 49 3.71 -9.51 4.13
C ASN A 49 5.10 -8.91 3.84
N ASP A 50 6.16 -9.72 3.75
CA ASP A 50 7.50 -9.26 3.38
C ASP A 50 7.53 -8.71 1.93
N ALA A 51 6.76 -9.30 1.01
CA ALA A 51 6.62 -8.81 -0.36
C ALA A 51 5.94 -7.43 -0.39
N ALA A 52 4.81 -7.28 0.31
CA ALA A 52 4.07 -6.02 0.41
C ALA A 52 4.94 -4.93 1.06
N PHE A 53 5.60 -5.24 2.17
CA PHE A 53 6.51 -4.33 2.88
C PHE A 53 7.70 -3.91 2.00
N GLY A 54 8.33 -4.87 1.31
CA GLY A 54 9.41 -4.60 0.36
C GLY A 54 8.96 -3.73 -0.82
N GLY A 55 7.70 -3.88 -1.24
CA GLY A 55 7.03 -3.02 -2.22
C GLY A 55 6.91 -1.57 -1.75
N LEU A 56 6.38 -1.35 -0.54
CA LEU A 56 6.31 -0.03 0.09
C LEU A 56 7.68 0.61 0.23
N GLY A 57 8.71 -0.16 0.59
CA GLY A 57 10.09 0.34 0.63
C GLY A 57 10.61 0.82 -0.72
N ARG A 58 10.18 0.21 -1.84
CA ARG A 58 10.54 0.69 -3.18
C ARG A 58 9.80 1.98 -3.54
N GLU A 59 8.48 2.00 -3.35
CA GLU A 59 7.66 3.21 -3.62
C GLU A 59 8.11 4.39 -2.77
N GLY A 60 8.38 4.14 -1.48
CA GLY A 60 8.88 5.14 -0.55
C GLY A 60 10.25 5.70 -0.94
N GLY A 61 11.03 4.99 -1.77
CA GLY A 61 12.28 5.48 -2.34
C GLY A 61 12.05 6.60 -3.36
N TYR A 62 11.03 6.45 -4.22
CA TYR A 62 10.63 7.48 -5.18
C TYR A 62 9.92 8.66 -4.50
N LEU A 63 9.16 8.38 -3.44
CA LEU A 63 8.47 9.36 -2.61
C LEU A 63 9.34 9.98 -1.51
N LEU A 64 10.67 9.86 -1.61
CA LEU A 64 11.59 10.37 -0.61
C LEU A 64 11.45 11.90 -0.38
N PRO A 65 11.27 12.75 -1.41
CA PRO A 65 11.04 14.18 -1.21
C PRO A 65 9.76 14.46 -0.39
N ALA A 66 8.68 13.72 -0.67
CA ALA A 66 7.40 13.88 -0.01
C ALA A 66 7.44 13.37 1.44
N SER A 67 7.95 12.15 1.64
CA SER A 67 8.05 11.53 2.97
C SER A 67 8.95 12.31 3.93
N ARG A 68 10.04 12.93 3.46
CA ARG A 68 10.87 13.82 4.28
C ARG A 68 10.12 15.06 4.76
N ALA A 69 9.21 15.59 3.93
CA ALA A 69 8.40 16.73 4.29
C ALA A 69 7.22 16.35 5.21
N GLY A 70 6.58 15.20 4.95
CA GLY A 70 5.41 14.73 5.71
C GLY A 70 5.74 14.06 7.05
N PHE A 71 6.92 13.46 7.17
CA PHE A 71 7.43 12.83 8.40
C PHE A 71 8.74 13.51 8.85
N PRO A 72 8.67 14.74 9.37
CA PRO A 72 9.87 15.49 9.74
C PRO A 72 10.65 14.85 10.89
N ASP A 73 11.95 15.15 10.96
CA ASP A 73 12.79 14.72 12.07
C ASP A 73 12.43 15.48 13.35
N ASN A 74 11.94 14.76 14.36
CA ASN A 74 11.63 15.27 15.68
C ASN A 74 12.74 14.99 16.71
N GLY A 75 13.85 14.38 16.28
CA GLY A 75 15.01 14.02 17.08
C GLY A 75 14.83 12.79 17.98
N LYS A 76 13.63 12.23 18.09
CA LYS A 76 13.31 11.12 19.00
C LYS A 76 12.98 9.83 18.26
N GLU A 77 12.26 9.93 17.16
CA GLU A 77 11.71 8.79 16.42
C GLU A 77 12.39 8.67 15.04
N ALA A 78 12.14 7.55 14.36
CA ALA A 78 12.45 7.45 12.93
C ALA A 78 11.75 8.57 12.14
N CYS A 79 12.31 9.00 11.02
CA CYS A 79 11.76 10.07 10.20
C CYS A 79 11.83 9.72 8.71
N GLY A 80 11.10 10.47 7.89
CA GLY A 80 11.06 10.29 6.44
C GLY A 80 10.63 8.89 6.02
N HIS A 81 11.47 8.23 5.23
CA HIS A 81 11.19 6.95 4.58
C HIS A 81 10.76 5.84 5.55
N ALA A 82 11.43 5.69 6.69
CA ALA A 82 11.13 4.60 7.64
C ALA A 82 9.72 4.75 8.25
N LYS A 83 9.31 5.99 8.57
CA LYS A 83 7.94 6.27 9.03
C LYS A 83 6.92 6.06 7.93
N PHE A 84 7.21 6.49 6.70
CA PHE A 84 6.37 6.23 5.55
C PHE A 84 6.06 4.74 5.42
N VAL A 85 7.09 3.88 5.41
CA VAL A 85 6.87 2.42 5.31
C VAL A 85 6.10 1.88 6.51
N GLY A 86 6.45 2.31 7.73
CA GLY A 86 5.79 1.87 8.96
C GLY A 86 4.28 2.17 8.98
N PHE A 87 3.89 3.43 8.79
CA PHE A 87 2.48 3.84 8.81
C PHE A 87 1.67 3.17 7.70
N ASN A 88 2.19 3.11 6.47
CA ASN A 88 1.48 2.48 5.36
C ASN A 88 1.36 0.96 5.51
N SER A 89 2.34 0.31 6.16
CA SER A 89 2.25 -1.13 6.45
C SER A 89 1.16 -1.45 7.47
N VAL A 90 1.05 -0.65 8.53
CA VAL A 90 0.02 -0.82 9.58
C VAL A 90 -1.36 -0.49 9.04
N ALA A 91 -1.46 0.51 8.16
CA ALA A 91 -2.73 0.89 7.53
C ALA A 91 -3.20 -0.08 6.43
N GLY A 92 -2.44 -1.13 6.11
CA GLY A 92 -2.83 -2.11 5.09
C GLY A 92 -2.89 -1.53 3.66
N VAL A 93 -2.10 -0.49 3.39
CA VAL A 93 -2.09 0.23 2.10
C VAL A 93 -1.47 -0.61 0.97
N ALA A 94 -0.60 -1.56 1.32
CA ALA A 94 -0.02 -2.49 0.37
C ALA A 94 -0.47 -3.92 0.63
N THR A 95 -0.72 -4.63 -0.45
CA THR A 95 -1.01 -6.07 -0.48
C THR A 95 -0.04 -6.77 -1.42
N ALA A 96 0.06 -8.09 -1.33
CA ALA A 96 0.85 -8.89 -2.24
C ALA A 96 0.05 -10.07 -2.76
N VAL A 97 0.16 -10.32 -4.07
CA VAL A 97 -0.56 -11.40 -4.74
C VAL A 97 0.44 -12.33 -5.40
N LYS A 98 0.17 -13.65 -5.37
CA LYS A 98 1.01 -14.64 -6.04
C LYS A 98 1.05 -14.39 -7.55
N ILE A 99 2.25 -14.44 -8.12
CA ILE A 99 2.47 -14.34 -9.57
C ILE A 99 1.88 -15.54 -10.30
N ASP A 100 2.04 -16.74 -9.73
CA ASP A 100 1.44 -17.96 -10.27
C ASP A 100 0.57 -18.59 -9.18
N PRO A 101 -0.76 -18.34 -9.17
CA PRO A 101 -1.65 -18.83 -8.11
C PRO A 101 -1.71 -20.36 -8.07
N THR A 102 -1.42 -21.03 -9.19
CA THR A 102 -1.41 -22.51 -9.28
C THR A 102 -0.15 -23.14 -8.67
N LYS A 103 0.86 -22.36 -8.31
CA LYS A 103 2.14 -22.88 -7.83
C LYS A 103 2.22 -22.72 -6.32
N GLU A 104 2.54 -23.81 -5.63
CA GLU A 104 2.77 -23.78 -4.19
C GLU A 104 3.98 -22.91 -3.83
N TYR A 105 3.91 -22.27 -2.66
CA TYR A 105 4.97 -21.43 -2.14
C TYR A 105 6.23 -22.25 -1.84
N ASN A 106 7.38 -21.77 -2.32
CA ASN A 106 8.67 -22.37 -2.03
C ASN A 106 9.56 -21.40 -1.23
N PRO A 107 9.88 -21.70 0.04
CA PRO A 107 10.63 -20.80 0.89
C PRO A 107 12.11 -20.62 0.48
N LYS A 108 12.64 -21.50 -0.39
CA LYS A 108 14.01 -21.38 -0.91
C LYS A 108 14.12 -20.39 -2.07
N VAL A 109 13.01 -20.09 -2.73
CA VAL A 109 12.96 -19.14 -3.85
C VAL A 109 12.74 -17.74 -3.29
N LYS A 110 13.36 -16.73 -3.91
CA LYS A 110 13.20 -15.34 -3.48
C LYS A 110 11.72 -14.93 -3.58
N VAL A 111 11.24 -14.24 -2.55
CA VAL A 111 9.84 -13.80 -2.43
C VAL A 111 9.39 -12.97 -3.63
N ASN A 112 10.23 -12.05 -4.10
CA ASN A 112 9.94 -11.17 -5.24
C ASN A 112 9.84 -11.87 -6.61
N LEU A 113 10.07 -13.19 -6.67
CA LEU A 113 9.84 -14.02 -7.86
C LEU A 113 8.55 -14.85 -7.75
N GLN A 114 7.91 -14.83 -6.59
CA GLN A 114 6.70 -15.59 -6.27
C GLN A 114 5.50 -14.66 -6.05
N TYR A 115 5.74 -13.44 -5.56
CA TYR A 115 4.72 -12.44 -5.25
C TYR A 115 4.97 -11.12 -5.98
N THR A 116 3.88 -10.49 -6.39
CA THR A 116 3.80 -9.11 -6.87
C THR A 116 3.17 -8.25 -5.80
N TYR A 117 3.80 -7.12 -5.48
CA TYR A 117 3.26 -6.16 -4.53
C TYR A 117 2.37 -5.13 -5.23
N LEU A 118 1.31 -4.71 -4.57
CA LEU A 118 0.27 -3.82 -5.07
C LEU A 118 -0.03 -2.79 -3.99
N VAL A 119 -0.27 -1.55 -4.38
CA VAL A 119 -0.41 -0.42 -3.46
C VAL A 119 -1.68 0.32 -3.78
N ASP A 120 -2.49 0.59 -2.76
CA ASP A 120 -3.63 1.49 -2.81
C ASP A 120 -3.12 2.93 -2.68
N TYR A 121 -2.92 3.60 -3.80
CA TYR A 121 -2.41 4.97 -3.79
C TYR A 121 -3.44 5.95 -3.20
N GLN A 122 -4.74 5.69 -3.35
CA GLN A 122 -5.78 6.56 -2.80
C GLN A 122 -5.69 6.64 -1.27
N LYS A 123 -5.37 5.52 -0.61
CA LYS A 123 -5.21 5.44 0.85
C LYS A 123 -3.76 5.63 1.32
N MET A 124 -2.83 6.00 0.42
CA MET A 124 -1.43 6.15 0.78
C MET A 124 -1.19 7.34 1.70
N ILE A 125 -0.45 7.09 2.78
CA ILE A 125 -0.16 8.06 3.83
C ILE A 125 1.23 8.67 3.58
N LEU A 126 1.27 9.95 3.23
CA LEU A 126 2.51 10.70 3.02
C LEU A 126 2.91 11.58 4.20
N ALA A 127 1.95 11.93 5.05
CA ALA A 127 2.16 12.72 6.25
C ALA A 127 1.20 12.27 7.35
N THR A 128 1.66 12.33 8.60
CA THR A 128 0.82 12.10 9.78
C THR A 128 1.16 13.12 10.85
N GLY A 129 0.15 13.70 11.47
CA GLY A 129 0.36 14.61 12.59
C GLY A 129 -0.89 15.39 12.95
N ASN A 130 -0.76 16.13 14.05
CA ASN A 130 -1.89 16.74 14.74
C ASN A 130 -2.18 18.19 14.29
N LEU A 131 -1.51 18.68 13.24
CA LEU A 131 -1.87 20.00 12.72
C LEU A 131 -3.20 19.92 11.96
N PRO A 132 -4.12 20.88 12.15
CA PRO A 132 -5.27 21.03 11.28
C PRO A 132 -4.83 21.27 9.84
N GLY A 133 -5.41 20.52 8.89
CA GLY A 133 -5.15 20.68 7.46
C GLY A 133 -5.67 22.02 6.92
N ILE A 134 -5.06 22.49 5.85
CA ILE A 134 -5.53 23.60 5.01
C ILE A 134 -6.34 22.98 3.87
N THR A 135 -7.49 23.56 3.55
CA THR A 135 -8.32 23.11 2.42
C THR A 135 -7.61 23.41 1.10
N VAL A 136 -7.27 22.35 0.37
CA VAL A 136 -6.64 22.41 -0.94
C VAL A 136 -7.38 21.47 -1.87
N THR A 137 -7.69 21.94 -3.06
CA THR A 137 -8.20 21.13 -4.17
C THR A 137 -7.19 21.10 -5.29
N ALA A 138 -7.22 20.04 -6.11
CA ALA A 138 -6.36 19.90 -7.28
C ALA A 138 -7.21 19.60 -8.51
N THR A 139 -6.93 20.28 -9.62
CA THR A 139 -7.55 20.03 -10.91
C THR A 139 -6.49 19.71 -11.94
N LEU A 140 -6.68 18.62 -12.67
CA LEU A 140 -5.82 18.24 -13.79
C LEU A 140 -6.29 18.94 -15.07
N ASP A 141 -5.36 19.64 -15.72
CA ASP A 141 -5.52 20.15 -17.07
C ASP A 141 -4.78 19.21 -18.03
N GLU A 142 -5.54 18.40 -18.76
CA GLU A 142 -5.01 17.40 -19.70
C GLU A 142 -4.40 18.06 -20.94
N GLU A 143 -4.97 19.17 -21.42
CA GLU A 143 -4.52 19.86 -22.63
C GLU A 143 -3.22 20.63 -22.39
N GLY A 144 -3.19 21.42 -21.31
CA GLY A 144 -1.99 22.14 -20.88
C GLY A 144 -0.99 21.27 -20.12
N ARG A 145 -1.35 20.01 -19.85
CA ARG A 145 -0.54 19.01 -19.14
C ARG A 145 0.00 19.56 -17.82
N SER A 146 -0.90 20.11 -17.01
CA SER A 146 -0.55 20.75 -15.74
C SER A 146 -1.54 20.37 -14.65
N VAL A 147 -1.11 20.47 -13.38
CA VAL A 147 -2.00 20.36 -12.23
C VAL A 147 -2.07 21.71 -11.55
N MET A 148 -3.30 22.20 -11.36
CA MET A 148 -3.57 23.43 -10.62
C MET A 148 -4.04 23.08 -9.21
N PHE A 149 -3.28 23.51 -8.21
CA PHE A 149 -3.69 23.46 -6.81
C PHE A 149 -4.40 24.76 -6.46
N THR A 150 -5.62 24.68 -5.94
CA THR A 150 -6.38 25.83 -5.44
C THR A 150 -6.48 25.74 -3.93
N GLN A 151 -6.04 26.80 -3.25
CA GLN A 151 -6.03 26.88 -1.79
C GLN A 151 -7.00 27.96 -1.32
N GLU A 152 -7.82 27.61 -0.33
CA GLU A 152 -8.65 28.55 0.39
C GLU A 152 -7.89 29.11 1.60
N LYS A 153 -8.12 30.39 1.90
CA LYS A 153 -7.61 31.00 3.12
C LYS A 153 -8.31 30.41 4.34
N ASP A 154 -7.54 30.05 5.36
CA ASP A 154 -8.12 29.68 6.64
C ASP A 154 -8.44 30.95 7.46
N SER A 155 -9.72 31.15 7.74
CA SER A 155 -10.20 32.29 8.55
C SER A 155 -10.02 32.06 10.06
N LEU A 156 -9.79 30.82 10.49
CA LEU A 156 -9.67 30.41 11.88
C LEU A 156 -8.18 30.29 12.24
N LEU A 157 -7.61 31.36 12.81
CA LEU A 157 -6.22 31.38 13.28
C LEU A 157 -6.14 31.10 14.78
N GLY A 158 -5.05 30.43 15.20
CA GLY A 158 -4.88 29.99 16.58
C GLY A 158 -3.49 29.43 16.86
N SER A 159 -3.28 28.93 18.08
CA SER A 159 -1.97 28.38 18.51
C SER A 159 -1.51 27.14 17.71
N ASP A 160 -2.48 26.40 17.18
CA ASP A 160 -2.35 25.24 16.31
C ASP A 160 -2.49 25.56 14.82
N ARG A 161 -2.94 26.79 14.48
CA ARG A 161 -3.18 27.29 13.12
C ARG A 161 -2.46 28.63 12.93
N LEU A 162 -1.15 28.56 12.71
CA LEU A 162 -0.37 29.77 12.52
C LEU A 162 -0.59 30.32 11.09
N PRO A 163 -0.62 31.65 10.91
CA PRO A 163 -0.87 32.26 9.60
C PRO A 163 0.22 31.91 8.58
N ASP A 164 1.43 31.63 9.04
CA ASP A 164 2.60 31.30 8.24
C ASP A 164 2.72 29.79 7.94
N ASP A 165 1.95 28.93 8.62
CA ASP A 165 1.85 27.50 8.25
C ASP A 165 1.45 27.38 6.78
N PHE A 166 1.95 26.42 6.01
CA PHE A 166 1.69 26.36 4.57
C PHE A 166 1.30 24.96 4.12
N ALA A 167 0.55 24.87 3.03
CA ALA A 167 0.24 23.58 2.42
C ALA A 167 1.37 23.12 1.47
N ARG A 168 1.55 21.82 1.36
CA ARG A 168 2.39 21.20 0.33
C ARG A 168 1.52 20.35 -0.58
N GLY A 169 1.65 20.57 -1.88
CA GLY A 169 1.12 19.67 -2.90
C GLY A 169 2.19 18.67 -3.30
N VAL A 170 1.84 17.39 -3.34
CA VAL A 170 2.70 16.31 -3.84
C VAL A 170 2.04 15.70 -5.06
N LEU A 171 2.77 15.63 -6.17
CA LEU A 171 2.36 14.91 -7.36
C LEU A 171 3.15 13.62 -7.46
N TYR A 172 2.47 12.50 -7.67
CA TYR A 172 3.10 11.20 -7.81
C TYR A 172 2.48 10.39 -8.94
N ASP A 173 3.31 9.92 -9.88
CA ASP A 173 2.92 8.92 -10.86
C ASP A 173 3.69 7.62 -10.61
N PRO A 174 3.02 6.55 -10.15
CA PRO A 174 3.66 5.27 -9.87
C PRO A 174 4.19 4.53 -11.11
N THR A 175 3.76 4.92 -12.33
CA THR A 175 4.15 4.29 -13.59
C THR A 175 5.49 4.85 -14.09
N SER A 176 5.64 6.18 -14.06
CA SER A 176 6.89 6.87 -14.43
C SER A 176 7.85 7.06 -13.26
N HIS A 177 7.41 6.78 -12.03
CA HIS A 177 8.12 7.08 -10.78
C HIS A 177 8.42 8.58 -10.59
N PHE A 178 7.63 9.43 -11.23
CA PHE A 178 7.72 10.88 -11.07
C PHE A 178 7.17 11.28 -9.70
N CYS A 179 7.95 12.02 -8.92
CA CYS A 179 7.53 12.64 -7.67
C CYS A 179 7.92 14.12 -7.69
N SER A 180 6.96 15.00 -7.47
CA SER A 180 7.18 16.44 -7.28
C SER A 180 6.55 16.91 -5.98
N VAL A 181 7.22 17.82 -5.28
CA VAL A 181 6.72 18.42 -4.04
C VAL A 181 6.80 19.93 -4.17
N THR A 182 5.65 20.58 -4.13
CA THR A 182 5.52 22.03 -4.33
C THR A 182 5.04 22.68 -3.03
N LYS A 183 5.73 23.74 -2.59
CA LYS A 183 5.21 24.62 -1.53
C LYS A 183 4.05 25.43 -2.13
N LEU A 184 2.88 25.35 -1.52
CA LEU A 184 1.76 26.22 -1.86
C LEU A 184 1.88 27.53 -1.08
N ARG A 185 0.75 28.22 -0.89
CA ARG A 185 0.71 29.49 -0.17
C ARG A 185 0.66 29.29 1.34
N ASP A 186 0.91 30.37 2.07
CA ASP A 186 0.79 30.38 3.52
C ASP A 186 -0.71 30.31 3.91
N ARG A 187 -1.03 29.85 5.12
CA ARG A 187 -2.39 29.53 5.60
C ARG A 187 -3.30 30.77 5.53
N SER A 188 -2.72 31.96 5.76
CA SER A 188 -3.44 33.23 5.69
C SER A 188 -3.74 33.71 4.27
N GLU A 189 -3.27 33.00 3.24
CA GLU A 189 -3.40 33.37 1.84
C GLU A 189 -4.32 32.39 1.08
N GLU A 190 -4.99 32.91 0.07
CA GLU A 190 -5.76 32.15 -0.91
C GLU A 190 -5.14 32.29 -2.30
N GLY A 191 -5.42 31.33 -3.18
CA GLY A 191 -5.07 31.42 -4.60
C GLY A 191 -4.70 30.08 -5.21
N SER A 192 -4.34 30.12 -6.49
CA SER A 192 -3.98 28.94 -7.28
C SER A 192 -2.47 28.86 -7.60
N THR A 193 -1.94 27.64 -7.63
CA THR A 193 -0.55 27.33 -7.98
C THR A 193 -0.57 26.24 -9.05
N SER A 194 -0.10 26.56 -10.26
CA SER A 194 0.01 25.58 -11.35
C SER A 194 1.39 24.94 -11.37
N VAL A 195 1.42 23.63 -11.64
CA VAL A 195 2.63 22.82 -11.80
C VAL A 195 2.54 22.10 -13.14
N SER A 196 3.48 22.37 -14.04
CA SER A 196 3.57 21.67 -15.32
C SER A 196 4.08 20.23 -15.16
N LEU A 197 3.56 19.33 -15.98
CA LEU A 197 3.93 17.91 -15.97
C LEU A 197 4.85 17.58 -17.16
N PRO A 198 5.95 16.85 -16.92
CA PRO A 198 6.82 16.38 -17.99
C PRO A 198 6.13 15.42 -18.98
N GLU A 199 6.71 15.28 -20.18
CA GLU A 199 6.14 14.43 -21.24
C GLU A 199 6.07 12.93 -20.93
N GLY A 200 6.85 12.46 -19.96
CA GLY A 200 6.88 11.05 -19.55
C GLY A 200 5.82 10.67 -18.50
N VAL A 201 5.11 11.64 -17.93
CA VAL A 201 4.12 11.39 -16.87
C VAL A 201 2.82 10.88 -17.48
N ASN A 202 2.31 9.78 -16.93
CA ASN A 202 1.02 9.23 -17.29
C ASN A 202 -0.09 9.91 -16.48
N LEU A 203 -1.00 10.59 -17.18
CA LEU A 203 -2.08 11.36 -16.56
C LEU A 203 -3.14 10.44 -15.91
N ASP A 204 -3.42 9.28 -16.52
CA ASP A 204 -4.38 8.29 -16.00
C ASP A 204 -3.99 7.74 -14.62
N THR A 205 -2.68 7.77 -14.29
CA THR A 205 -2.14 7.19 -13.05
C THR A 205 -1.51 8.24 -12.14
N LEU A 206 -1.82 9.52 -12.37
CA LEU A 206 -1.30 10.62 -11.57
C LEU A 206 -2.13 10.82 -10.30
N PHE A 207 -1.48 10.85 -9.16
CA PHE A 207 -2.08 11.16 -7.87
C PHE A 207 -1.57 12.50 -7.35
N ALA A 208 -2.44 13.28 -6.71
CA ALA A 208 -2.05 14.47 -5.97
C ALA A 208 -2.44 14.35 -4.50
N TYR A 209 -1.52 14.72 -3.62
CA TYR A 209 -1.74 14.73 -2.18
C TYR A 209 -1.49 16.12 -1.62
N ALA A 210 -2.22 16.48 -0.58
CA ALA A 210 -1.96 17.69 0.19
C ALA A 210 -1.80 17.39 1.67
N PHE A 211 -0.91 18.13 2.31
CA PHE A 211 -0.79 18.20 3.76
C PHE A 211 -0.20 19.55 4.19
N THR A 212 -0.51 19.96 5.41
CA THR A 212 0.00 21.20 5.99
C THR A 212 1.30 20.96 6.73
N CYS A 213 2.23 21.89 6.55
CA CYS A 213 3.51 21.94 7.25
C CYS A 213 3.57 23.20 8.09
N ARG A 214 4.11 23.08 9.30
CA ARG A 214 4.51 24.25 10.07
C ARG A 214 5.77 24.88 9.49
N VAL A 215 5.91 26.21 9.56
CA VAL A 215 7.09 26.93 9.03
C VAL A 215 8.41 26.37 9.53
N LYS A 216 8.48 26.05 10.83
CA LYS A 216 9.66 25.46 11.46
C LYS A 216 9.84 23.97 11.16
N GLY A 217 9.00 23.37 10.31
CA GLY A 217 9.12 22.02 9.77
C GLY A 217 8.91 20.87 10.76
N LYS A 218 8.64 21.11 12.04
CA LYS A 218 8.59 20.04 13.07
C LYS A 218 7.24 19.34 13.23
N LYS A 219 6.18 19.89 12.64
CA LYS A 219 4.81 19.36 12.75
C LYS A 219 4.15 19.39 11.38
N THR A 220 3.32 18.39 11.12
CA THR A 220 2.56 18.20 9.89
C THR A 220 1.11 17.83 10.22
N SER A 221 0.21 17.97 9.25
CA SER A 221 -1.13 17.38 9.29
C SER A 221 -1.10 15.96 8.72
N ASN A 222 -2.22 15.26 8.83
CA ASN A 222 -2.45 14.08 8.00
C ASN A 222 -2.50 14.47 6.52
N SER A 223 -1.98 13.59 5.65
CA SER A 223 -2.09 13.74 4.20
C SER A 223 -3.46 13.33 3.69
N VAL A 224 -3.94 14.05 2.69
CA VAL A 224 -5.19 13.74 1.99
C VAL A 224 -4.88 13.59 0.50
N CYS A 225 -5.43 12.55 -0.12
CA CYS A 225 -5.44 12.41 -1.58
C CYS A 225 -6.50 13.37 -2.15
N ILE A 226 -6.09 14.31 -2.98
CA ILE A 226 -6.95 15.37 -3.54
C ILE A 226 -7.13 15.26 -5.05
N LEU A 227 -6.33 14.43 -5.72
CA LEU A 227 -6.53 13.99 -7.10
C LEU A 227 -6.26 12.49 -7.16
N GLU A 228 -7.25 11.75 -7.64
CA GLU A 228 -7.23 10.30 -7.67
C GLU A 228 -6.92 9.81 -9.10
N GLY A 229 -5.78 9.13 -9.25
CA GLY A 229 -5.49 8.35 -10.46
C GLY A 229 -6.05 6.93 -10.35
N ASP A 230 -5.95 6.16 -11.43
CA ASP A 230 -6.42 4.78 -11.46
C ASP A 230 -5.41 3.81 -10.81
N SER A 231 -5.62 3.53 -9.51
CA SER A 231 -4.82 2.55 -8.76
C SER A 231 -4.93 1.13 -9.33
N ASN A 232 -6.11 0.75 -9.84
CA ASN A 232 -6.34 -0.59 -10.41
C ASN A 232 -5.52 -0.77 -11.68
N ARG A 233 -5.43 0.28 -12.51
CA ARG A 233 -4.57 0.24 -13.70
C ARG A 233 -3.11 -0.01 -13.36
N VAL A 234 -2.58 0.66 -12.34
CA VAL A 234 -1.20 0.45 -11.90
C VAL A 234 -1.00 -0.99 -11.41
N ALA A 235 -1.94 -1.49 -10.60
CA ALA A 235 -1.91 -2.86 -10.08
C ALA A 235 -1.94 -3.91 -11.20
N VAL A 236 -2.94 -3.85 -12.10
CA VAL A 236 -3.07 -4.76 -13.24
C VAL A 236 -1.85 -4.69 -14.15
N SER A 237 -1.29 -3.50 -14.39
CA SER A 237 -0.08 -3.34 -15.21
C SER A 237 1.13 -4.06 -14.59
N ARG A 238 1.30 -4.00 -13.28
CA ARG A 238 2.34 -4.74 -12.56
C ARG A 238 2.13 -6.24 -12.64
N MET A 239 0.92 -6.70 -12.39
CA MET A 239 0.58 -8.13 -12.46
C MET A 239 0.78 -8.69 -13.87
N VAL A 240 0.30 -8.00 -14.91
CA VAL A 240 0.50 -8.40 -16.31
C VAL A 240 1.98 -8.52 -16.64
N LYS A 241 2.81 -7.57 -16.17
CA LYS A 241 4.26 -7.59 -16.38
C LYS A 241 4.93 -8.77 -15.66
N ASP A 242 4.64 -8.97 -14.38
CA ASP A 242 5.27 -10.02 -13.55
C ASP A 242 4.80 -11.42 -13.97
N MET A 243 3.52 -11.57 -14.31
CA MET A 243 2.94 -12.80 -14.86
C MET A 243 3.37 -13.06 -16.32
N LYS A 244 4.00 -12.09 -16.99
CA LYS A 244 4.43 -12.13 -18.40
C LYS A 244 3.28 -12.38 -19.37
N LEU A 245 2.12 -11.79 -19.09
CA LEU A 245 0.94 -11.88 -19.93
C LEU A 245 1.08 -11.00 -21.18
N ARG A 246 0.60 -11.50 -22.32
CA ARG A 246 0.58 -10.75 -23.59
C ARG A 246 -0.79 -10.12 -23.80
N ILE A 247 -1.19 -9.24 -22.88
CA ILE A 247 -2.45 -8.50 -22.98
C ILE A 247 -2.20 -7.00 -22.95
N SER A 248 -3.02 -6.25 -23.67
CA SER A 248 -3.03 -4.79 -23.60
C SER A 248 -3.94 -4.35 -22.45
N VAL A 249 -3.36 -3.74 -21.42
CA VAL A 249 -4.09 -3.28 -20.23
C VAL A 249 -5.16 -2.27 -20.63
N ASN A 250 -4.81 -1.24 -21.41
CA ASN A 250 -5.73 -0.16 -21.80
C ASN A 250 -7.00 -0.66 -22.52
N LYS A 251 -6.90 -1.76 -23.29
CA LYS A 251 -8.06 -2.34 -24.00
C LYS A 251 -8.89 -3.30 -23.15
N SER A 252 -8.31 -3.82 -22.07
CA SER A 252 -8.86 -4.94 -21.31
C SER A 252 -9.29 -4.53 -19.90
N LEU A 253 -8.84 -3.38 -19.40
CA LEU A 253 -9.03 -2.95 -18.03
C LEU A 253 -10.51 -2.85 -17.66
N ASP A 254 -11.34 -2.20 -18.47
CA ASP A 254 -12.78 -2.06 -18.18
C ASP A 254 -13.49 -3.42 -18.10
N LYS A 255 -13.12 -4.34 -18.99
CA LYS A 255 -13.65 -5.72 -18.98
C LYS A 255 -13.19 -6.49 -17.76
N LEU A 256 -11.93 -6.32 -17.36
CA LEU A 256 -11.39 -6.94 -16.15
C LEU A 256 -12.06 -6.37 -14.91
N ASN A 257 -12.26 -5.05 -14.83
CA ASN A 257 -12.95 -4.38 -13.74
C ASN A 257 -14.37 -4.93 -13.60
N ALA A 258 -15.14 -4.98 -14.69
CA ALA A 258 -16.49 -5.53 -14.69
C ALA A 258 -16.56 -6.99 -14.24
N LEU A 259 -15.59 -7.83 -14.66
CA LEU A 259 -15.52 -9.23 -14.21
C LEU A 259 -15.18 -9.35 -12.72
N VAL A 260 -14.28 -8.51 -12.22
CA VAL A 260 -13.94 -8.46 -10.80
C VAL A 260 -15.12 -7.99 -9.96
N ASP A 261 -15.83 -6.96 -10.43
CA ASP A 261 -17.01 -6.44 -9.73
C ASP A 261 -18.10 -7.51 -9.62
N GLN A 262 -18.36 -8.26 -10.71
CA GLN A 262 -19.28 -9.40 -10.70
C GLN A 262 -18.86 -10.50 -9.71
N GLU A 263 -17.57 -10.83 -9.66
CA GLU A 263 -17.04 -11.85 -8.76
C GLU A 263 -17.10 -11.40 -7.28
N LEU A 264 -16.82 -10.12 -7.00
CA LEU A 264 -16.93 -9.55 -5.67
C LEU A 264 -18.40 -9.51 -5.19
N GLU A 265 -19.33 -9.14 -6.07
CA GLU A 265 -20.76 -9.19 -5.78
C GLU A 265 -21.23 -10.63 -5.51
N ALA A 266 -20.76 -11.60 -6.29
CA ALA A 266 -21.06 -13.02 -6.08
C ALA A 266 -20.53 -13.53 -4.72
N ARG A 267 -19.30 -13.16 -4.35
CA ARG A 267 -18.70 -13.48 -3.04
C ARG A 267 -19.44 -12.81 -1.89
N ALA A 268 -19.86 -11.56 -2.05
CA ALA A 268 -20.67 -10.86 -1.05
C ALA A 268 -22.04 -11.51 -0.88
N ALA A 269 -22.70 -11.92 -1.96
CA ALA A 269 -23.98 -12.62 -1.92
C ALA A 269 -23.86 -14.02 -1.27
N ALA A 270 -22.77 -14.75 -1.54
CA ALA A 270 -22.48 -16.01 -0.87
C ALA A 270 -22.30 -15.84 0.64
N ARG A 271 -21.45 -14.88 1.07
CA ARG A 271 -21.27 -14.51 2.48
C ARG A 271 -22.59 -14.09 3.15
N GLY A 272 -23.44 -13.37 2.43
CA GLY A 272 -24.77 -12.97 2.92
C GLY A 272 -25.69 -14.16 3.18
N LYS A 273 -25.72 -15.13 2.26
CA LYS A 273 -26.51 -16.37 2.43
C LYS A 273 -25.97 -17.23 3.57
N GLU A 274 -24.66 -17.40 3.68
CA GLU A 274 -24.02 -18.13 4.78
C GLU A 274 -24.35 -17.48 6.14
N ARG A 275 -24.32 -16.14 6.21
CA ARG A 275 -24.72 -15.41 7.43
C ARG A 275 -26.21 -15.58 7.75
N GLU A 276 -27.07 -15.59 6.73
CA GLU A 276 -28.51 -15.81 6.93
C GLU A 276 -28.82 -17.25 7.39
N GLU A 277 -28.13 -18.24 6.81
CA GLU A 277 -28.22 -19.65 7.20
C GLU A 277 -27.64 -19.88 8.61
N ALA A 278 -26.50 -19.27 8.94
CA ALA A 278 -25.93 -19.29 10.27
C ALA A 278 -26.85 -18.61 11.29
N ALA A 279 -27.45 -17.46 10.96
CA ALA A 279 -28.43 -16.79 11.82
C ALA A 279 -29.67 -17.67 12.06
N LYS A 280 -30.18 -18.35 11.03
CA LYS A 280 -31.27 -19.33 11.17
C LYS A 280 -30.86 -20.52 12.05
N ALA A 281 -29.65 -21.04 11.87
CA ALA A 281 -29.11 -22.13 12.68
C ALA A 281 -29.00 -21.72 14.16
N VAL A 282 -28.44 -20.54 14.45
CA VAL A 282 -28.33 -19.96 15.81
C VAL A 282 -29.70 -19.71 16.43
N MET A 283 -30.68 -19.24 15.64
CA MET A 283 -32.05 -19.02 16.12
C MET A 283 -32.80 -20.33 16.39
N SER A 284 -32.45 -21.42 15.70
CA SER A 284 -33.00 -22.75 15.94
C SER A 284 -32.33 -23.51 17.10
N THR A 285 -31.18 -23.05 17.60
CA THR A 285 -30.49 -23.65 18.75
C THR A 285 -31.25 -23.38 20.05
N PRO A 286 -31.44 -24.38 20.94
CA PRO A 286 -32.10 -24.19 22.23
C PRO A 286 -31.38 -23.14 23.09
N ALA A 287 -32.15 -22.31 23.81
CA ALA A 287 -31.60 -21.18 24.59
C ALA A 287 -30.54 -21.61 25.63
N SER A 288 -30.63 -22.83 26.16
CA SER A 288 -29.67 -23.40 27.10
C SER A 288 -28.30 -23.66 26.49
N GLU A 289 -28.26 -24.01 25.20
CA GLU A 289 -27.04 -24.34 24.47
C GLU A 289 -26.39 -23.05 23.95
N ARG A 290 -27.20 -22.07 23.53
CA ARG A 290 -26.74 -20.74 23.17
C ARG A 290 -26.07 -20.00 24.33
N ASN A 291 -26.60 -20.12 25.56
CA ASN A 291 -26.00 -19.48 26.73
C ASN A 291 -24.65 -20.10 27.10
N ARG A 292 -24.49 -21.43 26.97
CA ARG A 292 -23.17 -22.08 27.14
C ARG A 292 -22.16 -21.59 26.12
N GLN A 293 -22.56 -21.47 24.85
CA GLN A 293 -21.69 -20.95 23.80
C GLN A 293 -21.28 -19.48 24.04
N LEU A 294 -22.15 -18.67 24.65
CA LEU A 294 -21.82 -17.29 25.03
C LEU A 294 -20.86 -17.23 26.22
N ASP A 295 -21.04 -18.11 27.21
CA ASP A 295 -20.13 -18.24 28.36
C ASP A 295 -18.73 -18.71 27.89
N ASP A 296 -18.66 -19.69 26.98
CA ASP A 296 -17.39 -20.16 26.38
C ASP A 296 -16.69 -19.04 25.57
N LEU A 297 -17.45 -18.25 24.79
CA LEU A 297 -16.90 -17.10 24.05
C LEU A 297 -16.40 -15.97 24.98
N LEU A 298 -17.04 -15.79 26.14
CA LEU A 298 -16.60 -14.83 27.16
C LEU A 298 -15.26 -15.25 27.79
N ASP A 299 -15.04 -16.55 27.96
CA ASP A 299 -13.78 -17.10 28.44
C ASP A 299 -12.66 -16.98 27.38
N ASP A 300 -12.98 -17.17 26.10
CA ASP A 300 -12.02 -16.98 24.98
C ASP A 300 -11.60 -15.51 24.78
N LEU A 301 -12.50 -14.55 25.04
CA LEU A 301 -12.20 -13.10 24.97
C LEU A 301 -11.21 -12.64 26.06
N CYS A 302 -10.92 -13.45 27.07
CA CYS A 302 -9.92 -13.12 28.11
C CYS A 302 -8.48 -13.48 27.71
N GLU A 303 -8.27 -14.20 26.61
CA GLU A 303 -6.95 -14.51 26.07
C GLU A 303 -6.69 -13.74 24.77
N ASP A 304 -6.37 -12.44 24.88
CA ASP A 304 -5.91 -11.60 23.77
C ASP A 304 -4.65 -12.19 23.11
N THR A 305 -4.84 -13.07 22.13
CA THR A 305 -3.88 -13.31 21.05
C THR A 305 -4.35 -12.50 19.84
N PRO A 306 -3.54 -11.56 19.32
CA PRO A 306 -3.87 -10.83 18.10
C PRO A 306 -3.68 -11.79 16.92
N GLY A 307 -4.71 -12.58 16.66
CA GLY A 307 -4.74 -13.62 15.64
C GLY A 307 -6.13 -13.86 15.08
N GLU A 308 -7.05 -12.91 15.22
CA GLU A 308 -8.30 -12.94 14.47
C GLU A 308 -8.03 -12.49 13.03
N GLU A 309 -8.57 -13.26 12.09
CA GLU A 309 -8.53 -13.03 10.65
C GLU A 309 -8.84 -11.55 10.35
N ALA A 310 -7.79 -10.74 10.15
CA ALA A 310 -7.99 -9.36 9.73
C ALA A 310 -8.76 -9.41 8.41
N GLU A 311 -10.05 -9.06 8.45
CA GLU A 311 -10.89 -8.98 7.27
C GLU A 311 -10.09 -8.24 6.19
N MET A 312 -9.85 -8.93 5.07
CA MET A 312 -9.06 -8.35 3.99
C MET A 312 -9.68 -7.01 3.60
N THR A 313 -8.84 -5.99 3.44
CA THR A 313 -9.34 -4.69 3.00
C THR A 313 -10.03 -4.87 1.64
N PRO A 314 -11.08 -4.08 1.30
CA PRO A 314 -11.77 -4.22 0.02
C PRO A 314 -10.82 -4.15 -1.19
N PHE A 315 -9.75 -3.35 -1.06
CA PHE A 315 -8.66 -3.29 -2.04
C PHE A 315 -7.89 -4.60 -2.12
N ALA A 316 -7.47 -5.17 -0.98
CA ALA A 316 -6.78 -6.45 -0.96
C ALA A 316 -7.63 -7.58 -1.58
N GLU A 317 -8.90 -7.69 -1.19
CA GLU A 317 -9.84 -8.65 -1.79
C GLU A 317 -9.90 -8.50 -3.32
N ARG A 318 -10.10 -7.26 -3.79
CA ARG A 318 -10.12 -6.95 -5.23
C ARG A 318 -8.85 -7.40 -5.94
N MET A 319 -7.68 -7.15 -5.33
CA MET A 319 -6.38 -7.53 -5.90
C MET A 319 -6.18 -9.05 -5.97
N HIS A 320 -6.64 -9.80 -4.97
CA HIS A 320 -6.63 -11.27 -5.03
C HIS A 320 -7.49 -11.80 -6.17
N VAL A 321 -8.70 -11.23 -6.37
CA VAL A 321 -9.58 -11.62 -7.49
C VAL A 321 -8.91 -11.33 -8.85
N TYR A 322 -8.27 -10.16 -9.02
CA TYR A 322 -7.48 -9.92 -10.24
C TYR A 322 -6.40 -10.99 -10.43
N GLY A 323 -5.76 -11.43 -9.35
CA GLY A 323 -4.68 -12.42 -9.39
C GLY A 323 -5.16 -13.77 -9.91
N GLU A 324 -6.29 -14.22 -9.40
CA GLU A 324 -6.94 -15.46 -9.82
C GLU A 324 -7.36 -15.39 -11.28
N LEU A 325 -8.08 -14.34 -11.69
CA LEU A 325 -8.55 -14.17 -13.07
C LEU A 325 -7.40 -14.07 -14.07
N LEU A 326 -6.35 -13.30 -13.76
CA LEU A 326 -5.17 -13.19 -14.62
C LEU A 326 -4.39 -14.51 -14.67
N GLY A 327 -4.32 -15.24 -13.56
CA GLY A 327 -3.77 -16.59 -13.47
C GLY A 327 -4.50 -17.57 -14.38
N GLU A 328 -5.83 -17.58 -14.37
CA GLU A 328 -6.66 -18.38 -15.27
C GLU A 328 -6.42 -18.02 -16.74
N LEU A 329 -6.40 -16.73 -17.06
CA LEU A 329 -6.13 -16.25 -18.42
C LEU A 329 -4.77 -16.73 -18.91
N LYS A 330 -3.74 -16.72 -18.05
CA LYS A 330 -2.41 -17.25 -18.36
C LYS A 330 -2.46 -18.74 -18.72
N GLN A 331 -3.18 -19.55 -17.93
CA GLN A 331 -3.33 -20.98 -18.21
C GLN A 331 -4.08 -21.24 -19.52
N ARG A 332 -5.16 -20.49 -19.79
CA ARG A 332 -5.91 -20.57 -21.05
C ARG A 332 -5.06 -20.19 -22.25
N GLN A 333 -4.23 -19.15 -22.15
CA GLN A 333 -3.27 -18.77 -23.20
C GLN A 333 -2.24 -19.88 -23.46
N LYS A 334 -1.68 -20.46 -22.39
CA LYS A 334 -0.71 -21.57 -22.49
C LYS A 334 -1.33 -22.79 -23.18
N LYS A 335 -2.55 -23.18 -22.81
CA LYS A 335 -3.29 -24.29 -23.41
C LYS A 335 -3.52 -24.05 -24.91
N LYS A 336 -4.03 -22.88 -25.29
CA LYS A 336 -4.24 -22.51 -26.71
C LYS A 336 -2.94 -22.52 -27.51
N ALA A 337 -1.83 -22.07 -26.91
CA ALA A 337 -0.52 -22.09 -27.57
C ALA A 337 -0.01 -23.52 -27.81
N GLN A 338 -0.23 -24.44 -26.86
CA GLN A 338 0.11 -25.85 -26.99
C GLN A 338 -0.74 -26.55 -28.06
N GLU A 339 -2.05 -26.29 -28.09
CA GLU A 339 -2.96 -26.81 -29.12
C GLU A 339 -2.55 -26.32 -30.52
N ALA A 340 -2.26 -25.02 -30.68
CA ALA A 340 -1.79 -24.46 -31.94
C ALA A 340 -0.46 -25.07 -32.40
N ALA A 341 0.47 -25.33 -31.47
CA ALA A 341 1.74 -25.99 -31.77
C ALA A 341 1.54 -27.46 -32.19
N ALA A 342 0.63 -28.18 -31.54
CA ALA A 342 0.27 -29.55 -31.89
C ALA A 342 -0.34 -29.63 -33.30
N ILE A 343 -1.28 -28.73 -33.63
CA ILE A 343 -1.86 -28.63 -34.98
C ILE A 343 -0.79 -28.34 -36.03
N ARG A 344 0.14 -27.40 -35.74
CA ARG A 344 1.24 -27.08 -36.67
C ARG A 344 2.19 -28.26 -36.88
N LYS A 345 2.41 -29.07 -35.84
CA LYS A 345 3.24 -30.29 -35.94
C LYS A 345 2.53 -31.41 -36.71
N ALA A 346 1.21 -31.53 -36.59
CA ALA A 346 0.42 -32.52 -37.33
C ALA A 346 0.24 -32.17 -38.83
N LYS A 347 0.46 -30.91 -39.22
CA LYS A 347 0.43 -30.45 -40.62
C LYS A 347 1.81 -30.50 -41.33
N ARG A 348 2.87 -30.91 -40.63
CA ARG A 348 4.23 -31.08 -41.17
C ARG A 348 4.54 -32.56 -41.33
#